data_AF-A0A353IQ92-F1
#
_entry.id   AF-A0A353IQ92-F1
#
_cell.length_a   1.000
_cell.length_b   1.000
_cell.length_c   1.000
_cell.angle_alpha   90.00
_cell.angle_beta   90.00
_cell.angle_gamma   90.00
#
_symmetry.space_group_name_H-M   'P 1'
#
loop_
_entity.id
_entity.type
_entity.pdbx_description
1 polymer ?
#
loop_
_entity_poly.entity_id
_entity_poly.type
_entity_poly.pdbx_seq_one_letter_code
_entity_poly.pdbx_strand_id
1 'polypeptide(L)'
;MVAALAGAAALLRPDETLLGAATALSLAASAFLPVLVLGLWWKRLGSDAAVAGMVAGLLVCLYYMIAPQTIPFLFYESSSPLSDATEAQIAAFEALRHDYYVAGDPAAQAAVLTKWEASVRPIANWLGVHGVLAGVFAVPVGFLVTVLVGLFAPAPSARRQRFFENLRTRPA
;
A
#
# COMPACT_ATOMS: atom_id res chain seq x y z
N MET A 1 24.56 -8.05 21.22
CA MET A 1 25.41 -8.76 20.22
C MET A 1 24.62 -9.29 19.04
N VAL A 2 23.45 -9.93 19.22
CA VAL A 2 22.58 -10.36 18.10
C VAL A 2 22.14 -9.20 17.20
N ALA A 3 21.77 -8.04 17.77
CA ALA A 3 21.43 -6.85 16.98
C ALA A 3 22.61 -6.27 16.17
N ALA A 4 23.84 -6.37 16.70
CA ALA A 4 25.04 -5.92 15.99
C ALA A 4 25.43 -6.90 14.86
N LEU A 5 25.23 -8.20 15.08
CA LEU A 5 25.44 -9.23 14.05
C LEU A 5 24.35 -9.20 12.98
N ALA A 6 23.10 -8.91 13.34
CA ALA A 6 22.02 -8.68 12.38
C ALA A 6 22.26 -7.39 11.58
N GLY A 7 22.76 -6.32 12.22
CA GLY A 7 23.19 -5.10 11.53
C GLY A 7 24.40 -5.32 10.60
N ALA A 8 25.35 -6.18 10.99
CA ALA A 8 26.49 -6.56 10.15
C ALA A 8 26.06 -7.45 8.97
N ALA A 9 25.10 -8.35 9.17
CA ALA A 9 24.52 -9.17 8.10
C ALA A 9 23.64 -8.34 7.15
N ALA A 10 22.96 -7.32 7.66
CA ALA A 10 22.19 -6.35 6.87
C ALA A 10 23.07 -5.55 5.90
N LEU A 11 24.33 -5.26 6.26
CA LEU A 11 25.31 -4.63 5.38
C LEU A 11 25.74 -5.53 4.20
N LEU A 12 25.51 -6.85 4.26
CA LEU A 12 25.85 -7.79 3.18
C LEU A 12 24.76 -7.85 2.09
N ARG A 13 23.54 -7.36 2.35
CA ARG A 13 22.42 -7.27 1.38
C ARG A 13 21.69 -5.94 1.52
N PRO A 14 22.31 -4.82 1.11
CA PRO A 14 21.72 -3.49 1.25
C PRO A 14 20.33 -3.40 0.60
N ASP A 15 20.14 -4.09 -0.53
CA ASP A 15 18.93 -4.11 -1.32
C ASP A 15 17.70 -4.57 -0.53
N GLU A 16 17.82 -5.66 0.24
CA GLU A 16 16.71 -6.22 1.03
C GLU A 16 16.31 -5.29 2.19
N THR A 17 17.28 -4.60 2.78
CA THR A 17 17.04 -3.69 3.90
C THR A 17 16.39 -2.38 3.45
N LEU A 18 16.79 -1.86 2.28
CA LEU A 18 16.21 -0.66 1.69
C LEU A 18 14.77 -0.90 1.28
N LEU A 19 14.47 -2.07 0.70
CA LEU A 19 13.10 -2.47 0.37
C LEU A 19 12.25 -2.67 1.64
N GLY A 20 12.82 -3.29 2.67
CA GLY A 20 12.16 -3.41 3.99
C GLY A 20 11.85 -2.06 4.63
N ALA A 21 12.77 -1.10 4.59
CA ALA A 21 12.53 0.25 5.09
C ALA A 21 11.49 1.00 4.24
N ALA A 22 11.54 0.87 2.91
CA ALA A 22 10.59 1.51 2.00
C ALA A 22 9.16 0.99 2.20
N THR A 23 8.97 -0.32 2.41
CA THR A 23 7.66 -0.89 2.73
C THR A 23 7.13 -0.39 4.07
N ALA A 24 7.97 -0.36 5.11
CA ALA A 24 7.60 0.18 6.42
C ALA A 24 7.23 1.67 6.33
N LEU A 25 7.98 2.44 5.53
CA LEU A 25 7.72 3.85 5.29
C LEU A 25 6.41 4.07 4.52
N SER A 26 6.13 3.30 3.46
CA SER A 26 4.83 3.32 2.75
C SER A 26 3.68 3.06 3.71
N LEU A 27 3.81 2.05 4.56
CA LEU A 27 2.79 1.65 5.52
C LEU A 27 2.56 2.76 6.56
N ALA A 28 3.63 3.33 7.12
CA ALA A 28 3.55 4.45 8.05
C ALA A 28 2.97 5.71 7.39
N ALA A 29 3.44 6.07 6.18
CA ALA A 29 2.97 7.24 5.44
C ALA A 29 1.47 7.15 5.15
N SER A 30 0.98 5.97 4.75
CA SER A 30 -0.44 5.75 4.46
C SER A 30 -1.37 6.01 5.64
N ALA A 31 -0.92 5.72 6.87
CA ALA A 31 -1.70 5.95 8.08
C ALA A 31 -1.57 7.39 8.59
N PHE A 32 -0.35 7.92 8.70
CA PHE A 32 -0.11 9.15 9.46
C PHE A 32 -0.13 10.42 8.61
N LEU A 33 0.32 10.36 7.35
CA LEU A 33 0.51 11.56 6.53
C LEU A 33 -0.80 12.35 6.32
N PRO A 34 -1.94 11.70 5.97
CA PRO A 34 -3.21 12.40 5.82
C PRO A 34 -3.64 13.13 7.09
N VAL A 35 -3.55 12.44 8.23
CA VAL A 35 -3.99 12.97 9.53
C VAL A 35 -3.09 14.10 10.02
N LEU A 36 -1.77 13.99 9.84
CA LEU A 36 -0.83 15.03 10.28
C LEU A 36 -0.99 16.32 9.48
N VAL A 37 -1.11 16.21 8.15
CA VAL A 37 -1.28 17.39 7.27
C VAL A 37 -2.63 18.06 7.55
N LEU A 38 -3.71 17.28 7.61
CA LEU A 38 -5.04 17.82 7.90
C LEU A 38 -5.15 18.33 9.34
N GLY A 39 -4.48 17.72 10.31
CA GLY A 39 -4.49 18.18 11.71
C GLY A 39 -3.83 19.54 11.91
N LEU A 40 -2.82 19.87 11.10
CA LEU A 40 -2.13 21.15 11.16
C LEU A 40 -2.93 22.28 10.47
N TRP A 41 -3.54 22.00 9.31
CA TRP A 41 -4.17 23.03 8.48
C TRP A 41 -5.70 23.09 8.62
N TRP A 42 -6.34 22.01 9.10
CA TRP A 42 -7.79 21.90 9.16
C TRP A 42 -8.30 21.77 10.60
N LYS A 43 -8.69 22.91 11.19
CA LYS A 43 -9.24 23.00 12.57
C LYS A 43 -10.50 22.16 12.83
N ARG A 44 -11.13 21.63 11.77
CA ARG A 44 -12.37 20.85 11.81
C ARG A 44 -12.13 19.34 11.86
N LEU A 45 -10.87 18.89 11.82
CA LEU A 45 -10.54 17.47 11.87
C LEU A 45 -11.01 16.83 13.19
N GLY A 46 -11.98 15.92 13.10
CA GLY A 46 -12.46 15.12 14.22
C GLY A 46 -11.66 13.83 14.41
N SER A 47 -11.82 13.20 15.58
CA SER A 47 -11.25 11.87 15.89
C SER A 47 -11.75 10.82 14.90
N ASP A 48 -13.03 10.87 14.57
CA ASP A 48 -13.69 9.83 13.78
C ASP A 48 -13.24 9.88 12.32
N ALA A 49 -13.09 11.10 11.77
CA ALA A 49 -12.53 11.32 10.45
C ALA A 49 -11.05 10.90 10.35
N ALA A 50 -10.25 11.22 11.38
CA ALA A 50 -8.86 10.81 11.44
C ALA A 50 -8.72 9.27 11.45
N VAL A 51 -9.47 8.57 12.29
CA VAL A 51 -9.44 7.10 12.36
C VAL A 51 -9.93 6.47 11.05
N ALA A 52 -11.02 6.98 10.47
CA ALA A 52 -11.52 6.50 9.18
C ALA A 52 -10.48 6.66 8.07
N GLY A 53 -9.77 7.79 8.04
CA GLY A 53 -8.65 8.04 7.14
C GLY A 53 -7.48 7.08 7.32
N MET A 54 -7.05 6.88 8.56
CA MET A 54 -5.96 5.95 8.91
C MET A 54 -6.30 4.52 8.49
N VAL A 55 -7.52 4.06 8.78
CA VAL A 55 -7.98 2.72 8.45
C VAL A 55 -8.09 2.55 6.94
N ALA A 56 -8.70 3.49 6.23
CA ALA A 56 -8.82 3.40 4.78
C ALA A 56 -7.45 3.44 4.06
N GLY A 57 -6.56 4.34 4.48
CA GLY A 57 -5.18 4.40 3.97
C GLY A 57 -4.44 3.10 4.22
N LEU A 58 -4.50 2.56 5.44
CA LEU A 58 -3.87 1.28 5.78
C LEU A 58 -4.46 0.12 4.99
N LEU A 59 -5.78 0.04 4.83
CA LEU A 59 -6.44 -1.03 4.07
C LEU A 59 -6.03 -1.01 2.60
N VAL A 60 -5.95 0.18 1.97
CA VAL A 60 -5.48 0.30 0.59
C VAL A 60 -4.00 -0.07 0.47
N CYS A 61 -3.17 0.36 1.42
CA CYS A 61 -1.75 0.00 1.45
C CYS A 61 -1.55 -1.51 1.56
N LEU A 62 -2.25 -2.16 2.50
CA LEU A 62 -2.20 -3.60 2.70
C LEU A 62 -2.77 -4.36 1.50
N TYR A 63 -3.89 -3.90 0.94
CA TYR A 63 -4.46 -4.48 -0.29
C TYR A 63 -3.43 -4.49 -1.42
N TYR A 64 -2.76 -3.36 -1.66
CA TYR A 64 -1.79 -3.25 -2.75
C TYR A 64 -0.48 -4.02 -2.49
N MET A 65 -0.11 -4.26 -1.23
CA MET A 65 1.02 -5.14 -0.88
C MET A 65 0.68 -6.63 -0.98
N ILE A 66 -0.53 -7.02 -0.56
CA ILE A 66 -0.94 -8.42 -0.42
C ILE A 66 -1.49 -8.97 -1.75
N ALA A 67 -2.30 -8.20 -2.48
CA ALA A 67 -2.99 -8.70 -3.67
C ALA A 67 -2.04 -9.21 -4.77
N PRO A 68 -0.94 -8.52 -5.14
CA PRO A 68 0.02 -9.05 -6.11
C PRO A 68 0.78 -10.30 -5.64
N GLN A 69 0.84 -10.55 -4.33
CA GLN A 69 1.51 -11.71 -3.75
C GLN A 69 0.58 -12.91 -3.55
N THR A 70 -0.68 -12.68 -3.19
CA THR A 70 -1.65 -13.75 -2.88
C THR A 70 -2.47 -14.16 -4.10
N ILE A 71 -2.80 -13.22 -4.98
CA ILE A 71 -3.68 -13.44 -6.14
C ILE A 71 -3.13 -12.72 -7.39
N PRO A 72 -1.91 -13.07 -7.86
CA PRO A 72 -1.24 -12.37 -8.96
C PRO A 72 -2.04 -12.37 -10.27
N PHE A 73 -2.71 -13.49 -10.59
CA PHE A 73 -3.49 -13.64 -11.82
C PHE A 73 -4.71 -12.73 -11.86
N LEU A 74 -5.55 -12.78 -10.82
CA LEU A 74 -6.76 -11.95 -10.72
C LEU A 74 -6.42 -10.46 -10.66
N PHE A 75 -5.35 -10.13 -9.94
CA PHE A 75 -4.89 -8.75 -9.87
C PHE A 75 -4.47 -8.26 -11.25
N TYR A 76 -3.60 -8.99 -11.95
CA TYR A 76 -3.16 -8.62 -13.29
C TYR A 76 -4.30 -8.56 -14.30
N GLU A 77 -5.27 -9.47 -14.28
CA GLU A 77 -6.43 -9.39 -15.18
C GLU A 77 -7.27 -8.13 -14.92
N SER A 78 -7.51 -7.79 -13.65
CA SER A 78 -8.23 -6.56 -13.29
C SER A 78 -7.44 -5.29 -13.58
N SER A 79 -6.11 -5.36 -13.50
CA SER A 79 -5.20 -4.22 -13.66
C SER A 79 -4.50 -4.18 -15.01
N SER A 80 -4.82 -5.09 -15.92
CA SER A 80 -4.26 -5.18 -17.28
C SER A 80 -4.25 -3.83 -18.02
N PRO A 81 -5.34 -3.01 -18.00
CA PRO A 81 -5.32 -1.72 -18.70
C PRO A 81 -4.42 -0.65 -18.04
N LEU A 82 -4.01 -0.85 -16.79
CA LEU A 82 -3.21 0.10 -16.02
C LEU A 82 -1.76 -0.36 -15.86
N SER A 83 -1.44 -1.59 -16.24
CA SER A 83 -0.11 -2.17 -16.07
C SER A 83 0.87 -1.68 -17.13
N ASP A 84 2.16 -1.57 -16.78
CA ASP A 84 3.27 -1.25 -17.68
C ASP A 84 3.82 -2.50 -18.41
N ALA A 85 2.96 -3.48 -18.70
CA ALA A 85 3.35 -4.72 -19.33
C ALA A 85 3.75 -4.49 -20.79
N THR A 86 4.99 -4.88 -21.15
CA THR A 86 5.45 -4.85 -22.54
C THR A 86 4.72 -5.91 -23.37
N GLU A 87 4.54 -5.70 -24.68
CA GLU A 87 3.92 -6.69 -25.60
C GLU A 87 4.55 -8.09 -25.48
N ALA A 88 5.87 -8.16 -25.30
CA ALA A 88 6.58 -9.43 -25.08
C ALA A 88 6.18 -10.14 -23.77
N GLN A 89 5.90 -9.38 -22.70
CA GLN A 89 5.48 -9.93 -21.41
C GLN A 89 4.02 -10.37 -21.43
N ILE A 90 3.17 -9.64 -22.16
CA ILE A 90 1.77 -10.02 -22.42
C ILE A 90 1.74 -11.33 -23.21
N ALA A 91 2.52 -11.43 -24.29
CA ALA A 91 2.63 -12.65 -25.08
C ALA A 91 3.17 -13.84 -24.27
N ALA A 92 4.17 -13.61 -23.41
CA ALA A 92 4.69 -14.65 -22.52
C ALA A 92 3.65 -15.13 -21.49
N PHE A 93 2.85 -14.21 -20.94
CA PHE A 93 1.74 -14.54 -20.04
C PHE A 93 0.69 -15.41 -20.74
N GLU A 94 0.30 -15.06 -21.96
CA GLU A 94 -0.69 -15.80 -22.73
C GLU A 94 -0.19 -17.18 -23.18
N ALA A 95 1.10 -17.27 -23.57
CA ALA A 95 1.74 -18.54 -23.91
C ALA A 95 1.75 -19.50 -22.70
N LEU A 96 2.16 -19.02 -21.53
CA LEU A 96 2.17 -19.83 -20.30
C LEU A 96 0.75 -20.21 -19.84
N ARG A 97 -0.23 -19.33 -20.04
CA ARG A 97 -1.64 -19.64 -19.82
C ARG A 97 -2.10 -20.79 -20.70
N HIS A 98 -1.76 -20.76 -21.99
CA HIS A 98 -2.09 -21.83 -22.94
C HIS A 98 -1.41 -23.16 -22.56
N ASP A 99 -0.11 -23.12 -22.23
CA ASP A 99 0.66 -24.30 -21.82
C ASP A 99 0.09 -24.95 -20.55
N TYR A 100 -0.44 -24.15 -19.62
CA TYR A 100 -1.09 -24.65 -18.41
C TYR A 100 -2.37 -25.44 -18.74
N TYR A 101 -3.21 -24.95 -19.65
CA TYR A 101 -4.46 -25.62 -20.03
C TYR A 101 -4.26 -26.84 -20.94
N VAL A 102 -3.17 -26.89 -21.70
CA VAL A 102 -2.83 -28.02 -22.58
C VAL A 102 -2.06 -29.12 -21.83
N ALA A 103 -1.41 -28.78 -20.70
CA ALA A 103 -0.76 -29.76 -19.84
C ALA A 103 -1.79 -30.75 -19.27
N GLY A 104 -1.74 -32.00 -19.73
CA GLY A 104 -2.67 -33.06 -19.35
C GLY A 104 -2.39 -33.74 -18.01
N ASP A 105 -1.26 -33.45 -17.37
CA ASP A 105 -0.84 -34.02 -16.07
C ASP A 105 -0.72 -32.91 -15.00
N PRO A 106 -1.30 -33.09 -13.80
CA PRO A 106 -1.08 -32.21 -12.65
C PRO A 106 0.39 -31.84 -12.37
N ALA A 107 1.34 -32.73 -12.60
CA ALA A 107 2.75 -32.46 -12.38
C ALA A 107 3.33 -31.46 -13.39
N ALA A 108 2.91 -31.57 -14.66
CA ALA A 108 3.30 -30.63 -15.72
C ALA A 108 2.65 -29.26 -15.50
N GLN A 109 1.39 -29.23 -15.05
CA GLN A 109 0.70 -28.01 -14.68
C GLN A 109 1.40 -27.27 -13.54
N ALA A 110 1.86 -27.97 -12.51
CA ALA A 110 2.58 -27.36 -11.39
C ALA A 110 3.89 -26.67 -11.84
N ALA A 111 4.63 -27.26 -12.77
CA ALA A 111 5.86 -26.69 -13.31
C ALA A 111 5.62 -25.45 -14.19
N VAL A 112 4.53 -25.44 -14.96
CA VAL A 112 4.11 -24.26 -15.73
C VAL A 112 3.62 -23.16 -14.81
N LEU A 113 2.85 -23.50 -13.76
CA LEU A 113 2.33 -22.55 -12.78
C LEU A 113 3.46 -21.77 -12.11
N THR A 114 4.57 -22.43 -11.74
CA THR A 114 5.70 -21.73 -11.10
C THR A 114 6.33 -20.68 -12.03
N LYS A 115 6.48 -21.02 -13.32
CA LYS A 115 6.99 -20.09 -14.34
C LYS A 115 6.00 -18.95 -14.60
N TRP A 116 4.71 -19.27 -14.61
CA TRP A 116 3.64 -18.33 -14.86
C TRP A 116 3.49 -17.32 -13.70
N GLU A 117 3.54 -17.77 -12.46
CA GLU A 117 3.56 -16.86 -11.30
C GLU A 117 4.78 -15.92 -11.35
N ALA A 118 5.94 -16.43 -11.71
CA ALA A 118 7.16 -15.62 -11.82
C ALA A 118 7.04 -14.55 -12.93
N SER A 119 6.35 -14.85 -14.04
CA SER A 119 6.14 -13.88 -15.12
C SER A 119 5.09 -12.82 -14.78
N VAL A 120 4.10 -13.14 -13.94
CA VAL A 120 3.00 -12.22 -13.57
C VAL A 120 3.40 -11.22 -12.51
N ARG A 121 4.19 -11.64 -11.50
CA ARG A 121 4.59 -10.77 -10.38
C ARG A 121 5.17 -9.41 -10.77
N PRO A 122 6.07 -9.27 -11.77
CA PRO A 122 6.60 -7.95 -12.14
C PRO A 122 5.58 -7.07 -12.86
N ILE A 123 4.64 -7.66 -13.60
CA ILE A 123 3.61 -6.95 -14.39
C ILE A 123 2.31 -6.72 -13.60
N ALA A 124 2.13 -7.37 -12.45
CA ALA A 124 1.02 -7.17 -11.53
C ALA A 124 1.17 -5.84 -10.75
N ASN A 125 1.09 -4.73 -11.46
CA ASN A 125 1.27 -3.37 -10.96
C ASN A 125 0.27 -2.41 -11.61
N TRP A 126 0.08 -1.24 -10.98
CA TRP A 126 -0.62 -0.08 -11.54
C TRP A 126 0.42 0.97 -11.93
N LEU A 127 0.47 1.33 -13.21
CA LEU A 127 1.35 2.35 -13.78
C LEU A 127 2.84 2.10 -13.50
N GLY A 128 3.26 0.84 -13.44
CA GLY A 128 4.64 0.45 -13.09
C GLY A 128 4.98 0.56 -11.60
N VAL A 129 4.03 0.96 -10.75
CA VAL A 129 4.26 1.15 -9.31
C VAL A 129 4.20 -0.20 -8.59
N HIS A 130 5.35 -0.62 -8.08
CA HIS A 130 5.48 -1.89 -7.37
C HIS A 130 4.87 -1.82 -5.96
N GLY A 131 4.49 -2.97 -5.39
CA GLY A 131 3.84 -3.06 -4.08
C GLY A 131 4.59 -2.37 -2.92
N VAL A 132 5.91 -2.24 -3.02
CA VAL A 132 6.76 -1.51 -2.05
C VAL A 132 6.38 -0.02 -1.96
N LEU A 133 5.89 0.54 -3.06
CA LEU A 133 5.47 1.93 -3.19
C LEU A 133 3.94 2.08 -3.09
N ALA A 134 3.24 1.14 -2.45
CA ALA A 134 1.80 1.18 -2.19
C ALA A 134 1.32 2.52 -1.58
N GLY A 135 2.19 3.20 -0.83
CA GLY A 135 1.94 4.52 -0.26
C GLY A 135 1.50 5.58 -1.28
N VAL A 136 1.92 5.47 -2.55
CA VAL A 136 1.57 6.42 -3.62
C VAL A 136 0.06 6.47 -3.86
N PHE A 137 -0.63 5.34 -3.75
CA PHE A 137 -2.09 5.28 -3.89
C PHE A 137 -2.82 5.37 -2.55
N ALA A 138 -2.24 4.77 -1.51
CA ALA A 138 -2.85 4.73 -0.19
C ALA A 138 -2.95 6.12 0.47
N VAL A 139 -1.95 6.98 0.30
CA VAL A 139 -1.96 8.34 0.89
C VAL A 139 -3.09 9.20 0.30
N PRO A 140 -3.23 9.36 -1.03
CA PRO A 140 -4.35 10.09 -1.63
C PRO A 140 -5.72 9.55 -1.21
N VAL A 141 -5.91 8.22 -1.17
CA VAL A 141 -7.17 7.63 -0.74
C VAL A 141 -7.44 7.92 0.74
N GLY A 142 -6.43 7.80 1.60
CA GLY A 142 -6.52 8.15 3.01
C GLY A 142 -6.93 9.62 3.22
N PHE A 143 -6.33 10.55 2.47
CA PHE A 143 -6.75 11.95 2.47
C PHE A 143 -8.20 12.12 2.07
N LEU A 144 -8.60 11.51 0.95
CA LEU A 144 -9.94 11.63 0.40
C LEU A 144 -10.99 11.12 1.39
N VAL A 145 -10.77 9.94 1.98
CA VAL A 145 -11.66 9.38 3.02
C VAL A 145 -11.69 10.28 4.26
N THR A 146 -10.53 10.78 4.73
CA THR A 146 -10.47 11.69 5.87
C THR A 146 -11.30 12.95 5.62
N VAL A 147 -11.17 13.53 4.43
CA VAL A 147 -11.90 14.74 4.02
C VAL A 147 -13.39 14.46 3.94
N LEU A 148 -13.81 13.40 3.26
CA LEU A 148 -15.22 13.04 3.15
C LEU A 148 -15.85 12.82 4.52
N VAL A 149 -15.24 11.98 5.37
CA VAL A 149 -15.77 11.72 6.71
C VAL A 149 -15.73 12.99 7.55
N GLY A 150 -14.69 13.83 7.45
CA GLY A 150 -14.60 15.10 8.16
C GLY A 150 -15.62 16.15 7.73
N LEU A 151 -16.08 16.11 6.47
CA LEU A 151 -17.15 16.96 5.98
C LEU A 151 -18.51 16.53 6.54
N PHE A 152 -18.79 15.22 6.57
CA PHE A 152 -20.05 14.68 7.09
C PHE A 152 -20.10 14.56 8.61
N ALA A 153 -18.96 14.49 9.30
CA ALA A 153 -18.90 14.39 10.74
C ALA A 153 -19.25 15.72 11.44
N PRO A 154 -19.90 15.66 12.62
CA PRO A 154 -20.19 16.84 13.41
C PRO A 154 -18.89 17.54 13.85
N ALA A 155 -18.90 18.87 13.82
CA ALA A 155 -17.74 19.66 14.22
C ALA A 155 -17.31 19.34 15.67
N PRO A 156 -15.99 19.39 15.99
CA PRO A 156 -15.48 19.07 17.31
C PRO A 156 -16.19 19.89 18.40
N SER A 157 -16.73 19.21 19.41
CA SER A 157 -17.45 19.80 20.55
C SER A 157 -16.69 21.00 21.17
N ALA A 158 -17.38 22.11 21.44
CA ALA A 158 -16.83 23.36 21.98
C ALA A 158 -15.94 23.17 23.25
N ARG A 159 -16.19 22.13 24.06
CA ARG A 159 -15.36 21.77 25.22
C ARG A 159 -13.90 21.45 24.85
N ARG A 160 -13.66 20.74 23.74
CA ARG A 160 -12.28 20.45 23.27
C ARG A 160 -11.58 21.70 22.77
N GLN A 161 -12.30 22.57 22.07
CA GLN A 161 -11.75 23.83 21.58
C GLN A 161 -11.32 24.73 22.75
N ARG A 162 -12.18 24.89 23.76
CA ARG A 162 -11.85 25.64 24.99
C ARG A 162 -10.65 25.09 25.74
N PHE A 163 -10.49 23.76 25.80
CA PHE A 163 -9.31 23.16 26.43
C PHE A 163 -8.00 23.53 25.70
N PHE A 164 -7.98 23.45 24.37
CA PHE A 164 -6.80 23.87 23.60
C PHE A 164 -6.54 25.37 23.66
N GLU A 165 -7.59 26.18 23.74
CA GLU A 165 -7.50 27.63 23.89
C GLU A 165 -6.86 27.99 25.23
N ASN A 166 -7.28 27.33 26.31
CA ASN A 166 -6.68 27.47 27.64
C ASN A 166 -5.21 27.00 27.70
N LEU A 167 -4.81 26.00 26.91
CA LEU A 167 -3.40 25.57 26.81
C LEU A 167 -2.53 26.55 26.00
N ARG A 168 -3.11 27.29 25.07
CA ARG A 168 -2.39 28.28 24.24
C ARG A 168 -2.19 29.60 24.96
N THR A 169 -3.10 29.97 25.84
CA THR A 169 -2.95 31.13 26.72
C THR A 169 -2.14 30.73 27.96
N ARG A 170 -0.86 31.09 28.02
CA ARG A 170 -0.08 30.97 29.26
C ARG A 170 -0.80 31.74 30.38
N PRO A 171 -0.99 31.17 31.58
CA PRO A 171 -1.38 31.98 32.73
C PRO A 171 -0.27 33.02 32.94
N ALA A 172 -0.63 34.30 32.86
CA ALA A 172 0.22 35.43 33.22
C ALA A 172 0.43 35.46 34.73
#